data_AF-A0A8T4PG13-F1
#
_entry.id   AF-A0A8T4PG13-F1
#
_cell.length_a   1.000
_cell.length_b   1.000
_cell.length_c   1.000
_cell.angle_alpha   90.00
_cell.angle_beta   90.00
_cell.angle_gamma   90.00
#
_symmetry.space_group_name_H-M   'P 1'
#
loop_
_entity.id
_entity.type
_entity.pdbx_description
1 polymer ?
#
loop_
_entity_poly.entity_id
_entity_poly.type
_entity_poly.pdbx_seq_one_letter_code
_entity_poly.pdbx_strand_id
1 'polypeptide(L)'
;MSAMSLTPFDTQLAKEFMDKNNDGQCDSCGMPVDMCISSGQLQCNMDSKSTIGILGSQHLHADLKIYILGNVLDENVLGPLAMDMSKMDSRITSSFIHFDKGASFPEKEGDVIHMHATGVPLWVFFKSIGIKFNKECFVLDNKESYCNDRNNNLKFFVNGIENPEYEEYVFNDNDKILVSYGDEGEKEIKQQISSITDFSKNH
;
A
#
# COMPACT_ATOMS: atom_id res chain seq x y z
N MET A 1 -0.59 -16.25 18.17
CA MET A 1 -0.79 -15.28 17.08
C MET A 1 -2.18 -14.70 17.26
N SER A 2 -2.29 -13.40 17.54
CA SER A 2 -3.61 -12.73 17.53
C SER A 2 -4.15 -12.83 16.10
N ALA A 3 -5.41 -13.21 15.92
CA ALA A 3 -6.00 -13.23 14.59
C ALA A 3 -6.03 -11.78 14.07
N MET A 4 -5.38 -11.51 12.93
CA MET A 4 -5.54 -10.22 12.25
C MET A 4 -7.01 -10.04 11.89
N SER A 5 -7.55 -8.87 12.20
CA SER A 5 -8.92 -8.49 11.86
C SER A 5 -8.90 -7.30 10.92
N LEU A 6 -9.91 -7.19 10.06
CA LEU A 6 -10.08 -6.04 9.19
C LEU A 6 -10.13 -4.75 10.00
N THR A 7 -9.44 -3.71 9.52
CA THR A 7 -9.56 -2.38 10.11
C THR A 7 -10.88 -1.73 9.71
N PRO A 8 -11.28 -0.59 10.33
CA PRO A 8 -12.43 0.17 9.85
C PRO A 8 -12.30 0.59 8.38
N PHE A 9 -11.09 0.92 7.92
CA PHE A 9 -10.82 1.20 6.51
C PHE A 9 -11.14 -0.01 5.63
N ASP A 10 -10.62 -1.19 5.97
CA ASP A 10 -10.86 -2.40 5.19
C ASP A 10 -12.33 -2.80 5.21
N THR A 11 -13.01 -2.64 6.35
CA THR A 11 -14.44 -2.93 6.49
C THR A 11 -15.27 -2.04 5.57
N GLN A 12 -14.95 -0.75 5.50
CA GLN A 12 -15.61 0.18 4.58
C GLN A 12 -15.32 -0.18 3.12
N LEU A 13 -14.05 -0.41 2.79
CA LEU A 13 -13.62 -0.78 1.43
C LEU A 13 -14.24 -2.10 0.97
N ALA A 14 -14.35 -3.07 1.86
CA ALA A 14 -15.03 -4.35 1.61
C ALA A 14 -16.51 -4.14 1.26
N LYS A 15 -17.22 -3.26 1.96
CA LYS A 15 -18.60 -2.90 1.63
C LYS A 15 -18.70 -2.19 0.29
N GLU A 16 -17.79 -1.26 -0.03
CA GLU A 16 -17.72 -0.61 -1.34
C GLU A 16 -17.56 -1.61 -2.50
N PHE A 17 -16.87 -2.74 -2.28
CA PHE A 17 -16.69 -3.77 -3.29
C PHE A 17 -17.81 -4.81 -3.34
N MET A 18 -18.28 -5.24 -2.18
CA MET A 18 -19.15 -6.40 -2.07
C MET A 18 -20.63 -6.04 -1.95
N ASP A 19 -21.00 -4.85 -1.47
CA ASP A 19 -22.39 -4.44 -1.20
C ASP A 19 -22.65 -3.06 -1.84
N LYS A 20 -22.60 -3.00 -3.18
CA LYS A 20 -22.68 -1.73 -3.94
C LYS A 20 -24.07 -1.13 -3.91
N ASN A 21 -25.10 -1.97 -3.76
CA ASN A 21 -26.48 -1.53 -3.65
C ASN A 21 -26.88 -1.18 -2.19
N ASN A 22 -25.99 -1.44 -1.22
CA ASN A 22 -26.15 -1.15 0.19
C ASN A 22 -27.41 -1.80 0.78
N ASP A 23 -27.66 -3.07 0.43
CA ASP A 23 -28.75 -3.89 0.95
C ASP A 23 -28.32 -4.86 2.06
N GLY A 24 -27.03 -4.87 2.41
CA GLY A 24 -26.44 -5.71 3.44
C GLY A 24 -26.08 -7.13 2.96
N GLN A 25 -26.27 -7.43 1.67
CA GLN A 25 -25.85 -8.68 1.05
C GLN A 25 -24.68 -8.45 0.10
N CYS A 26 -23.85 -9.48 -0.03
CA CYS A 26 -22.80 -9.46 -1.02
C CYS A 26 -23.39 -9.66 -2.42
N ASP A 27 -23.21 -8.69 -3.30
CA ASP A 27 -23.64 -8.69 -4.71
C ASP A 27 -23.14 -9.90 -5.51
N SER A 28 -22.06 -10.54 -5.06
CA SER A 28 -21.43 -11.66 -5.76
C SER A 28 -21.96 -13.03 -5.32
N CYS A 29 -22.25 -13.21 -4.02
CA CYS A 29 -22.60 -14.51 -3.46
C CYS A 29 -23.98 -14.57 -2.78
N GLY A 30 -24.64 -13.43 -2.57
CA GLY A 30 -25.95 -13.32 -1.92
C GLY A 30 -25.95 -13.59 -0.40
N MET A 31 -24.78 -13.81 0.21
CA MET A 31 -24.65 -13.94 1.66
C MET A 31 -24.62 -12.56 2.34
N PRO A 32 -24.97 -12.45 3.63
CA PRO A 32 -24.77 -11.20 4.37
C PRO A 32 -23.33 -10.69 4.22
N VAL A 33 -23.14 -9.42 3.87
CA VAL A 33 -21.80 -8.86 3.60
C VAL A 33 -20.88 -8.95 4.82
N ASP A 34 -21.44 -8.79 6.03
CA ASP A 34 -20.71 -8.90 7.28
C ASP A 34 -20.15 -10.33 7.51
N MET A 35 -20.78 -11.36 6.93
CA MET A 35 -20.24 -12.73 6.95
C MET A 35 -18.97 -12.84 6.10
N CYS A 36 -18.93 -12.16 4.95
CA CYS A 36 -17.73 -12.11 4.11
C CYS A 36 -16.62 -11.32 4.83
N ILE A 37 -16.94 -10.15 5.38
CA ILE A 37 -15.99 -9.29 6.11
C ILE A 37 -15.40 -10.02 7.32
N SER A 38 -16.23 -10.66 8.14
CA SER A 38 -15.78 -11.41 9.33
C SER A 38 -14.92 -12.63 8.99
N SER A 39 -15.03 -13.15 7.78
CA SER A 39 -14.14 -14.20 7.26
C SER A 39 -12.80 -13.70 6.71
N GLY A 40 -12.51 -12.39 6.81
CA GLY A 40 -11.24 -11.82 6.38
C GLY A 40 -11.21 -11.36 4.92
N GLN A 41 -12.36 -11.14 4.28
CA GLN A 41 -12.44 -10.86 2.84
C GLN A 41 -12.59 -9.36 2.56
N LEU A 42 -11.67 -8.81 1.75
CA LEU A 42 -11.82 -7.49 1.14
C LEU A 42 -12.66 -7.54 -0.15
N GLN A 43 -12.51 -8.63 -0.91
CA GLN A 43 -13.31 -8.96 -2.08
C GLN A 43 -13.91 -10.35 -1.88
N CYS A 44 -15.08 -10.60 -2.47
CA CYS A 44 -15.75 -11.90 -2.32
C CYS A 44 -14.96 -12.98 -3.08
N ASN A 45 -14.49 -14.03 -2.41
CA ASN A 45 -13.76 -15.12 -3.04
C ASN A 45 -14.61 -15.96 -4.04
N MET A 46 -15.93 -15.76 -4.06
CA MET A 46 -16.84 -16.34 -5.04
C MET A 46 -17.01 -15.47 -6.29
N ASP A 47 -16.53 -14.22 -6.28
CA ASP A 47 -16.47 -13.40 -7.49
C ASP A 47 -15.25 -13.81 -8.32
N SER A 48 -15.50 -14.25 -9.55
CA SER A 48 -14.49 -14.54 -10.56
C SER A 48 -13.53 -13.37 -10.88
N LYS A 49 -13.91 -12.15 -10.53
CA LYS A 49 -13.11 -10.93 -10.72
C LYS A 49 -12.24 -10.57 -9.52
N SER A 50 -12.40 -11.27 -8.39
CA SER A 50 -11.59 -11.01 -7.20
C SER A 50 -10.14 -11.39 -7.43
N THR A 51 -9.24 -10.46 -7.10
CA THR A 51 -7.79 -10.63 -7.18
C THR A 51 -7.14 -10.61 -5.81
N ILE A 52 -7.82 -10.05 -4.79
CA ILE A 52 -7.32 -9.94 -3.43
C ILE A 52 -7.75 -11.15 -2.61
N GLY A 53 -6.77 -11.84 -2.02
CA GLY A 53 -6.98 -13.00 -1.16
C GLY A 53 -7.56 -12.65 0.21
N ILE A 54 -7.81 -13.70 1.01
CA ILE A 54 -8.26 -13.55 2.39
C ILE A 54 -7.12 -12.99 3.25
N LEU A 55 -7.42 -12.12 4.21
CA LEU A 55 -6.45 -11.62 5.17
C LEU A 55 -5.74 -12.78 5.90
N GLY A 56 -4.41 -12.72 5.96
CA GLY A 56 -3.54 -13.78 6.47
C GLY A 56 -3.19 -14.87 5.47
N SER A 57 -3.65 -14.81 4.22
CA SER A 57 -3.32 -15.81 3.19
C SER A 57 -1.88 -15.79 2.71
N GLN A 58 -1.17 -14.68 2.91
CA GLN A 58 0.24 -14.51 2.57
C GLN A 58 0.87 -13.50 3.54
N HIS A 59 2.19 -13.51 3.68
CA HIS A 59 2.93 -12.47 4.39
C HIS A 59 4.21 -12.16 3.59
N LEU A 60 4.31 -10.96 3.01
CA LEU A 60 5.47 -10.51 2.23
C LEU A 60 5.94 -9.13 2.69
N HIS A 61 7.22 -8.85 2.45
CA HIS A 61 7.87 -7.59 2.78
C HIS A 61 8.47 -6.94 1.53
N ALA A 62 8.49 -5.62 1.45
CA ALA A 62 9.23 -4.89 0.41
C ALA A 62 9.82 -3.60 0.98
N ASP A 63 10.95 -3.14 0.44
CA ASP A 63 11.53 -1.85 0.78
C ASP A 63 10.90 -0.77 -0.13
N LEU A 64 10.34 0.29 0.46
CA LEU A 64 9.68 1.37 -0.27
C LEU A 64 10.38 2.70 -0.01
N LYS A 65 10.64 3.45 -1.08
CA LYS A 65 11.12 4.83 -0.97
C LYS A 65 10.38 5.77 -1.89
N ILE A 66 10.03 6.94 -1.39
CA ILE A 66 9.27 7.95 -2.13
C ILE A 66 10.08 9.25 -2.16
N TYR A 67 10.31 9.77 -3.37
CA TYR A 67 10.96 11.04 -3.62
C TYR A 67 10.00 12.01 -4.29
N ILE A 68 9.94 13.24 -3.79
CA ILE A 68 9.18 14.35 -4.34
C ILE A 68 10.10 15.56 -4.48
N LEU A 69 10.31 16.02 -5.73
CA LEU A 69 11.20 17.12 -6.08
C LEU A 69 12.60 16.95 -5.46
N GLY A 70 13.19 15.76 -5.61
CA GLY A 70 14.48 15.39 -5.03
C GLY A 70 14.51 15.14 -3.52
N ASN A 71 13.42 15.40 -2.78
CA ASN A 71 13.35 15.20 -1.33
C ASN A 71 12.68 13.87 -0.99
N VAL A 72 13.25 13.12 -0.04
CA VAL A 72 12.63 11.89 0.45
C VAL A 72 11.43 12.22 1.34
N LEU A 73 10.31 11.50 1.16
CA LEU A 73 9.27 11.44 2.19
C LEU A 73 9.77 10.50 3.29
N ASP A 74 10.28 11.09 4.36
CA ASP A 74 10.98 10.39 5.43
C ASP A 74 10.03 9.90 6.54
N GLU A 75 10.62 9.37 7.61
CA GLU A 75 9.91 8.85 8.77
C GLU A 75 9.01 9.89 9.46
N ASN A 76 9.26 11.19 9.30
CA ASN A 76 8.43 12.22 9.91
C ASN A 76 7.09 12.36 9.18
N VAL A 77 7.05 11.98 7.90
CA VAL A 77 5.84 11.95 7.08
C VAL A 77 5.19 10.56 7.12
N LEU A 78 5.99 9.49 6.96
CA LEU A 78 5.48 8.12 6.85
C LEU A 78 5.27 7.42 8.20
N GLY A 79 6.09 7.70 9.22
CA GLY A 79 6.01 7.08 10.55
C GLY A 79 4.68 7.34 11.27
N PRO A 80 4.10 8.55 11.25
CA PRO A 80 2.76 8.79 11.77
C PRO A 80 1.66 7.94 11.11
N LEU A 81 1.90 7.47 9.89
CA LEU A 81 0.97 6.63 9.12
C LEU A 81 1.19 5.12 9.35
N ALA A 82 2.24 4.73 10.09
CA ALA A 82 2.50 3.32 10.40
C ALA A 82 1.48 2.74 11.40
N MET A 83 1.20 1.45 11.26
CA MET A 83 0.23 0.70 12.04
C MET A 83 0.85 0.16 13.33
N ASP A 84 0.20 0.44 14.47
CA ASP A 84 0.58 -0.17 15.76
C ASP A 84 -0.16 -1.51 15.93
N MET A 85 0.48 -2.60 15.47
CA MET A 85 -0.06 -3.95 15.62
C MET A 85 -0.37 -4.34 17.08
N SER A 86 0.31 -3.73 18.07
CA SER A 86 0.13 -4.04 19.49
C SER A 86 -1.13 -3.42 20.09
N LYS A 87 -1.67 -2.37 19.45
CA LYS A 87 -2.83 -1.63 19.96
C LYS A 87 -4.10 -1.87 19.16
N MET A 88 -4.01 -2.47 17.96
CA MET A 88 -5.17 -2.68 17.06
C MET A 88 -6.03 -1.41 16.84
N ASP A 89 -5.50 -0.23 17.20
CA ASP A 89 -6.19 1.06 17.22
C ASP A 89 -5.29 2.11 16.58
N SER A 90 -5.37 2.19 15.25
CA SER A 90 -5.14 3.44 14.51
C SER A 90 -5.89 3.31 13.17
N ARG A 91 -7.08 3.89 13.15
CA ARG A 91 -8.24 3.59 12.29
C ARG A 91 -8.12 4.03 10.83
N ILE A 92 -6.91 4.14 10.29
CA ILE A 92 -6.69 4.76 8.98
C ILE A 92 -6.07 3.77 7.99
N THR A 93 -5.16 2.88 8.42
CA THR A 93 -4.44 2.01 7.49
C THR A 93 -5.10 0.65 7.24
N SER A 94 -4.72 0.01 6.13
CA SER A 94 -5.22 -1.31 5.75
C SER A 94 -4.51 -2.42 6.52
N SER A 95 -5.26 -3.39 7.03
CA SER A 95 -4.69 -4.63 7.58
C SER A 95 -4.08 -5.53 6.49
N PHE A 96 -4.44 -5.32 5.23
CA PHE A 96 -3.90 -6.09 4.10
C PHE A 96 -2.52 -5.62 3.68
N ILE A 97 -2.21 -4.32 3.86
CA ILE A 97 -0.93 -3.73 3.46
C ILE A 97 -0.63 -2.44 4.25
N HIS A 98 0.51 -2.37 4.94
CA HIS A 98 0.87 -1.24 5.80
C HIS A 98 2.37 -1.16 6.12
N PHE A 99 2.78 -0.04 6.73
CA PHE A 99 4.04 0.05 7.48
C PHE A 99 3.82 -0.35 8.93
N ASP A 100 4.76 -1.06 9.53
CA ASP A 100 4.73 -1.39 10.95
C ASP A 100 5.34 -0.28 11.81
N LYS A 101 4.76 -0.06 12.99
CA LYS A 101 5.38 0.77 14.03
C LYS A 101 6.48 0.01 14.76
N GLY A 102 7.45 0.77 15.26
CA GLY A 102 8.51 0.21 16.11
C GLY A 102 9.64 -0.46 15.34
N ALA A 103 9.92 0.02 14.13
CA ALA A 103 11.10 -0.36 13.37
C ALA A 103 12.37 -0.31 14.24
N SER A 104 13.20 -1.34 14.13
CA SER A 104 14.43 -1.46 14.92
C SER A 104 15.62 -0.88 14.14
N PHE A 105 16.37 0.02 14.78
CA PHE A 105 17.57 0.60 14.17
C PHE A 105 18.48 -0.50 13.58
N PRO A 106 18.95 -0.36 12.32
CA PRO A 106 18.95 0.86 11.49
C PRO A 106 17.69 1.12 10.65
N GLU A 107 16.69 0.24 10.70
CA GLU A 107 15.40 0.42 10.02
C GLU A 107 14.62 1.58 10.64
N LYS A 108 13.90 2.32 9.81
CA LYS A 108 12.98 3.37 10.20
C LYS A 108 11.56 3.03 9.80
N GLU A 109 10.60 3.60 10.54
CA GLU A 109 9.18 3.52 10.17
C GLU A 109 8.98 4.12 8.78
N GLY A 110 8.41 3.35 7.86
CA GLY A 110 8.25 3.73 6.46
C GLY A 110 9.28 3.13 5.50
N ASP A 111 10.31 2.42 5.98
CA ASP A 111 11.28 1.73 5.10
C ASP A 111 10.69 0.42 4.53
N VAL A 112 10.02 -0.38 5.37
CA VAL A 112 9.52 -1.72 5.00
C VAL A 112 7.99 -1.78 5.00
N ILE A 113 7.40 -1.99 3.83
CA ILE A 113 5.96 -2.23 3.66
C ILE A 113 5.66 -3.73 3.79
N HIS A 114 4.62 -4.06 4.57
CA HIS A 114 4.14 -5.41 4.84
C HIS A 114 2.85 -5.65 4.08
N MET A 115 2.70 -6.84 3.49
CA MET A 115 1.46 -7.29 2.85
C MET A 115 1.02 -8.62 3.46
N HIS A 116 -0.24 -8.69 3.91
CA HIS A 116 -0.79 -9.83 4.65
C HIS A 116 -1.84 -10.63 3.85
N ALA A 117 -1.92 -10.48 2.54
CA ALA A 117 -2.74 -11.34 1.70
C ALA A 117 -2.16 -11.47 0.29
N THR A 118 -2.60 -12.49 -0.44
CA THR A 118 -2.23 -12.62 -1.86
C THR A 118 -2.88 -11.52 -2.70
N GLY A 119 -2.14 -10.96 -3.67
CA GLY A 119 -2.74 -10.13 -4.71
C GLY A 119 -3.18 -8.74 -4.25
N VAL A 120 -2.63 -8.19 -3.17
CA VAL A 120 -2.97 -6.84 -2.69
C VAL A 120 -2.17 -5.80 -3.49
N PRO A 121 -2.82 -4.97 -4.31
CA PRO A 121 -2.14 -3.93 -5.08
C PRO A 121 -1.78 -2.73 -4.21
N LEU A 122 -0.73 -1.99 -4.61
CA LEU A 122 -0.23 -0.81 -3.89
C LEU A 122 -1.29 0.29 -3.69
N TRP A 123 -2.31 0.39 -4.55
CA TRP A 123 -3.38 1.37 -4.37
C TRP A 123 -4.12 1.17 -3.05
N VAL A 124 -4.23 -0.06 -2.53
CA VAL A 124 -4.88 -0.32 -1.23
C VAL A 124 -4.12 0.40 -0.12
N PHE A 125 -2.78 0.30 -0.15
CA PHE A 125 -1.90 0.99 0.80
C PHE A 125 -2.08 2.50 0.70
N PHE A 126 -1.87 3.07 -0.49
CA PHE A 126 -1.95 4.53 -0.68
C PHE A 126 -3.33 5.08 -0.33
N LYS A 127 -4.42 4.41 -0.76
CA LYS A 127 -5.80 4.79 -0.41
C LYS A 127 -6.00 4.78 1.11
N SER A 128 -5.43 3.80 1.82
CA SER A 128 -5.56 3.71 3.28
C SER A 128 -4.92 4.89 4.00
N ILE A 129 -3.78 5.38 3.51
CA ILE A 129 -3.10 6.55 4.09
C ILE A 129 -3.55 7.89 3.49
N GLY A 130 -4.65 7.90 2.71
CA GLY A 130 -5.19 9.13 2.12
C GLY A 130 -4.37 9.70 0.96
N ILE A 131 -3.42 8.94 0.42
CA ILE A 131 -2.61 9.31 -0.73
C ILE A 131 -3.26 8.78 -2.01
N LYS A 132 -3.36 9.62 -3.03
CA LYS A 132 -3.67 9.16 -4.39
C LYS A 132 -2.38 8.97 -5.15
N PHE A 133 -2.13 7.76 -5.61
CA PHE A 133 -1.03 7.44 -6.50
C PHE A 133 -1.60 6.86 -7.78
N ASN A 134 -1.23 7.45 -8.92
CA ASN A 134 -1.44 6.84 -10.22
C ASN A 134 -0.36 7.28 -11.22
N LYS A 135 -0.39 6.75 -12.45
CA LYS A 135 0.57 7.12 -13.50
C LYS A 135 0.67 8.63 -13.83
N GLU A 136 -0.33 9.43 -13.47
CA GLU A 136 -0.40 10.86 -13.78
C GLU A 136 -0.07 11.76 -12.59
N CYS A 137 -0.39 11.34 -11.37
CA CYS A 137 -0.38 12.19 -10.18
C CYS A 137 -0.06 11.41 -8.91
N PHE A 138 0.74 12.02 -8.04
CA PHE A 138 0.90 11.68 -6.64
C PHE A 138 0.29 12.81 -5.79
N VAL A 139 -0.75 12.53 -5.02
CA VAL A 139 -1.47 13.54 -4.21
C VAL A 139 -1.42 13.12 -2.75
N LEU A 140 -0.85 13.99 -1.92
CA LEU A 140 -0.74 13.79 -0.48
C LEU A 140 -2.10 13.98 0.22
N ASP A 141 -2.19 13.51 1.46
CA ASP A 141 -3.36 13.66 2.34
C ASP A 141 -3.73 15.14 2.60
N ASN A 142 -2.73 16.02 2.60
CA ASN A 142 -2.86 17.47 2.71
C ASN A 142 -3.36 18.14 1.40
N LYS A 143 -3.67 17.35 0.35
CA LYS A 143 -4.12 17.75 -0.99
C LYS A 143 -3.06 18.37 -1.90
N GLU A 144 -1.81 18.44 -1.45
CA GLU A 144 -0.71 18.82 -2.32
C GLU A 144 -0.57 17.79 -3.44
N SER A 145 -0.54 18.27 -4.68
CA SER A 145 -0.65 17.45 -5.88
C SER A 145 0.58 17.59 -6.75
N TYR A 146 1.18 16.46 -7.07
CA TYR A 146 2.38 16.32 -7.87
C TYR A 146 2.03 15.54 -9.13
N CYS A 147 1.58 16.26 -10.16
CA CYS A 147 1.09 15.70 -11.42
C CYS A 147 2.04 15.98 -12.58
N ASN A 148 2.15 15.03 -13.50
CA ASN A 148 3.02 15.14 -14.67
C ASN A 148 2.81 16.47 -15.41
N ASP A 149 3.91 17.17 -15.68
CA ASP A 149 3.92 18.41 -16.43
C ASP A 149 5.08 18.43 -17.45
N ARG A 150 5.43 19.60 -17.99
CA ARG A 150 6.49 19.72 -19.01
C ARG A 150 7.90 19.48 -18.45
N ASN A 151 8.09 19.68 -17.15
CA ASN A 151 9.38 19.67 -16.47
C ASN A 151 9.48 18.49 -15.49
N ASN A 152 8.38 18.11 -14.83
CA ASN A 152 8.35 17.08 -13.81
C ASN A 152 7.53 15.88 -14.25
N ASN A 153 8.03 14.68 -13.96
CA ASN A 153 7.33 13.43 -14.24
C ASN A 153 7.38 12.52 -13.02
N LEU A 154 6.27 11.84 -12.80
CA LEU A 154 6.13 10.73 -11.89
C LEU A 154 6.67 9.47 -12.56
N LYS A 155 7.56 8.77 -11.85
CA LYS A 155 8.25 7.59 -12.32
C LYS A 155 8.14 6.52 -11.23
N PHE A 156 7.89 5.29 -11.65
CA PHE A 156 7.75 4.16 -10.75
C PHE A 156 8.75 3.07 -11.14
N PHE A 157 9.52 2.57 -10.17
CA PHE A 157 10.51 1.54 -10.40
C PHE A 157 10.34 0.41 -9.39
N VAL A 158 10.57 -0.80 -9.90
CA VAL A 158 10.66 -2.02 -9.10
C VAL A 158 11.97 -2.70 -9.44
N ASN A 159 12.78 -2.98 -8.42
CA ASN A 159 14.10 -3.60 -8.57
C ASN A 159 15.01 -2.87 -9.58
N GLY A 160 14.88 -1.54 -9.62
CA GLY A 160 15.64 -0.65 -10.50
C GLY A 160 15.17 -0.60 -11.95
N ILE A 161 14.06 -1.27 -12.28
CA ILE A 161 13.46 -1.28 -13.61
C ILE A 161 12.16 -0.46 -13.57
N GLU A 162 11.96 0.41 -14.56
CA GLU A 162 10.73 1.18 -14.67
C GLU A 162 9.53 0.24 -14.85
N ASN A 163 8.49 0.46 -14.07
CA ASN A 163 7.32 -0.41 -14.02
C ASN A 163 6.06 0.40 -14.40
N PRO A 164 5.30 -0.02 -15.43
CA PRO A 164 4.12 0.71 -15.89
C PRO A 164 2.85 0.43 -15.10
N GLU A 165 2.88 -0.44 -14.09
CA GLU A 165 1.70 -0.81 -13.30
C GLU A 165 1.37 0.20 -12.20
N TYR A 166 2.34 1.00 -11.74
CA TYR A 166 2.15 2.03 -10.71
C TYR A 166 1.37 1.50 -9.49
N GLU A 167 0.19 2.04 -9.22
CA GLU A 167 -0.65 1.72 -8.08
C GLU A 167 -1.29 0.33 -8.18
N GLU A 168 -1.36 -0.25 -9.37
CA GLU A 168 -1.89 -1.60 -9.59
C GLU A 168 -0.83 -2.70 -9.32
N TYR A 169 0.43 -2.31 -9.10
CA TYR A 169 1.51 -3.27 -8.85
C TYR A 169 1.25 -4.07 -7.56
N VAL A 170 1.40 -5.39 -7.64
CA VAL A 170 1.42 -6.31 -6.49
C VAL A 170 2.86 -6.76 -6.29
N PHE A 171 3.46 -6.40 -5.15
CA PHE A 171 4.87 -6.67 -4.92
C PHE A 171 5.15 -8.13 -4.55
N ASN A 172 6.36 -8.57 -4.90
CA ASN A 172 6.94 -9.83 -4.45
C ASN A 172 7.84 -9.59 -3.23
N ASP A 173 8.08 -10.66 -2.49
CA ASP A 173 8.90 -10.60 -1.29
C ASP A 173 10.31 -10.07 -1.60
N ASN A 174 10.76 -9.11 -0.80
CA ASN A 174 12.02 -8.38 -0.90
C ASN A 174 12.17 -7.46 -2.12
N ASP A 175 11.06 -7.08 -2.76
CA ASP A 175 11.10 -6.07 -3.82
C ASP A 175 11.62 -4.73 -3.29
N LYS A 176 12.35 -4.01 -4.15
CA LYS A 176 12.78 -2.63 -3.91
C LYS A 176 11.97 -1.68 -4.77
N ILE A 177 11.14 -0.88 -4.13
CA ILE A 177 10.15 -0.03 -4.78
C ILE A 177 10.55 1.43 -4.65
N LEU A 178 10.56 2.15 -5.77
CA LEU A 178 10.79 3.59 -5.82
C LEU A 178 9.64 4.29 -6.53
N VAL A 179 9.08 5.30 -5.85
CA VAL A 179 8.24 6.33 -6.46
C VAL A 179 9.06 7.62 -6.50
N SER A 180 9.23 8.21 -7.68
CA SER A 180 9.94 9.49 -7.83
C SER A 180 9.10 10.48 -8.63
N TYR A 181 8.85 11.66 -8.09
CA TYR A 181 8.28 12.78 -8.83
C TYR A 181 9.29 13.92 -8.95
N GLY A 182 9.57 14.35 -10.18
CA GLY A 182 10.44 15.50 -10.43
C GLY A 182 11.09 15.46 -11.82
N ASP A 183 12.07 16.33 -12.01
CA ASP A 183 12.85 16.48 -13.24
C ASP A 183 14.11 15.59 -13.26
N GLU A 184 14.21 14.62 -12.35
CA GLU A 184 15.41 13.80 -12.18
C GLU A 184 15.78 13.04 -13.45
N GLY A 185 17.04 13.19 -13.87
CA GLY A 185 17.63 12.44 -14.97
C GLY A 185 18.08 11.04 -14.54
N GLU A 186 18.66 10.30 -15.48
CA GLU A 186 19.10 8.92 -15.27
C GLU A 186 20.09 8.77 -14.09
N LYS A 187 20.94 9.76 -13.89
CA LYS A 187 21.95 9.73 -12.82
C LYS A 187 21.32 9.89 -11.44
N GLU A 188 20.44 10.86 -11.29
CA GLU A 188 19.70 11.14 -10.05
C GLU A 188 18.79 9.96 -9.70
N ILE A 189 18.09 9.39 -10.69
CA ILE A 189 17.26 8.19 -10.50
C ILE A 189 18.11 6.99 -10.02
N LYS A 190 19.29 6.76 -10.61
CA LYS A 190 20.19 5.69 -10.12
C LYS A 190 20.62 5.90 -8.67
N GLN A 191 20.80 7.15 -8.24
CA GLN A 191 21.13 7.46 -6.85
C GLN A 191 19.95 7.17 -5.92
N GLN A 192 18.72 7.53 -6.32
CA GLN A 192 17.52 7.20 -5.55
C GLN A 192 17.28 5.69 -5.48
N ILE A 193 17.43 4.96 -6.58
CA ILE A 193 17.34 3.49 -6.58
C ILE A 193 18.36 2.87 -5.62
N SER A 194 19.59 3.39 -5.61
CA SER A 194 20.66 2.90 -4.74
C SER A 194 20.44 3.27 -3.26
N SER A 195 19.55 4.23 -2.96
CA SER A 195 19.25 4.64 -1.59
C SER A 195 18.13 3.83 -0.95
N ILE A 196 17.43 2.98 -1.72
CA ILE A 196 16.44 2.04 -1.20
C ILE A 196 17.18 1.00 -0.35
N THR A 197 16.64 0.74 0.83
CA THR A 197 17.20 -0.17 1.82
C THR A 197 17.08 -1.63 1.37
N ASP A 198 17.47 -2.55 2.24
CA ASP A 198 17.36 -4.00 2.04
C ASP A 198 16.85 -4.66 3.33
N PHE A 199 16.02 -3.92 4.07
CA PHE A 199 15.57 -4.29 5.41
C PHE A 199 14.46 -5.33 5.37
N SER A 200 13.68 -5.39 4.28
CA SER A 200 12.63 -6.41 4.06
C SER A 200 13.14 -7.84 4.24
N LYS A 201 14.42 -8.12 3.93
CA LYS A 201 15.07 -9.43 4.09
C LYS A 201 15.20 -9.93 5.53
N ASN A 202 14.97 -9.06 6.50
CA ASN A 202 15.14 -9.38 7.92
C ASN A 202 13.81 -9.66 8.65
N HIS A 203 12.69 -9.64 7.95
CA HIS A 203 11.34 -9.92 8.44
C HIS A 203 10.82 -11.26 7.93
#